data_AF-A0A7Y9UUY4-F1
#
_entry.id   AF-A0A7Y9UUY4-F1
#
_cell.length_a   1.000
_cell.length_b   1.000
_cell.length_c   1.000
_cell.angle_alpha   90.00
_cell.angle_beta   90.00
_cell.angle_gamma   90.00
#
_symmetry.space_group_name_H-M   'P 1'
#
loop_
_entity.id
_entity.type
_entity.pdbx_description
1 polymer ?
#
loop_
_entity_poly.entity_id
_entity_poly.type
_entity_poly.pdbx_seq_one_letter_code
_entity_poly.pdbx_strand_id
1 'polypeptide(L)'
;MALPETDLHRIHLWARERVPEHLWDQVKVEADVGDRHVDIVEVRPPWDGVGEHTRFPIARLRYTKASGQWAIYWRDRNLKFHEYKRKRPSKNIQSLLDYIDTSGDPIFWG
;
A
#
# COMPACT_ATOMS: atom_id res chain seq x y z
N MET A 1 -1.00 19.27 -4.00
CA MET A 1 0.09 19.34 -5.02
C MET A 1 0.31 17.92 -5.49
N ALA A 2 0.33 17.65 -6.80
CA ALA A 2 0.21 16.29 -7.32
C ALA A 2 1.42 15.39 -7.00
N LEU A 3 1.12 14.13 -6.71
CA LEU A 3 2.07 13.02 -6.64
C LEU A 3 2.64 12.74 -8.05
N PRO A 4 3.86 12.16 -8.17
CA PRO A 4 4.42 11.79 -9.48
C PRO A 4 3.54 10.75 -10.19
N GLU A 5 3.02 11.08 -11.37
CA GLU A 5 2.09 10.21 -12.12
C GLU A 5 2.69 8.85 -12.48
N THR A 6 3.98 8.81 -12.81
CA THR A 6 4.70 7.56 -13.09
C THR A 6 4.75 6.65 -11.87
N ASP A 7 4.94 7.21 -10.67
CA ASP A 7 4.98 6.42 -9.44
C ASP A 7 3.58 5.92 -9.07
N LEU A 8 2.55 6.75 -9.24
CA LEU A 8 1.15 6.33 -9.06
C LEU A 8 0.81 5.14 -9.95
N HIS A 9 1.15 5.23 -11.25
CA HIS A 9 0.90 4.14 -12.19
C HIS A 9 1.59 2.83 -11.76
N ARG A 10 2.84 2.91 -11.30
CA ARG A 10 3.58 1.75 -10.77
C ARG A 10 2.91 1.16 -9.54
N ILE A 11 2.45 1.99 -8.60
CA ILE A 11 1.79 1.52 -7.37
C ILE A 11 0.47 0.84 -7.71
N HIS A 12 -0.34 1.41 -8.62
CA HIS A 12 -1.61 0.80 -9.04
C HIS A 12 -1.40 -0.54 -9.75
N LEU A 13 -0.42 -0.61 -10.67
CA LEU A 13 -0.10 -1.85 -11.37
C LEU A 13 0.34 -2.94 -10.39
N TRP A 14 1.28 -2.61 -9.51
CA TRP A 14 1.78 -3.53 -8.49
C TRP A 14 0.66 -4.03 -7.56
N ALA A 15 -0.24 -3.15 -7.11
CA ALA A 15 -1.36 -3.53 -6.25
C ALA A 15 -2.32 -4.48 -6.99
N ARG A 16 -2.65 -4.20 -8.25
CA ARG A 16 -3.51 -5.05 -9.09
C ARG A 16 -2.90 -6.43 -9.32
N GLU A 17 -1.62 -6.50 -9.63
CA GLU A 17 -0.92 -7.76 -9.94
C GLU A 17 -0.63 -8.61 -8.71
N ARG A 18 -0.73 -8.04 -7.51
CA ARG A 18 -0.44 -8.73 -6.25
C ARG A 18 -1.35 -9.93 -6.01
N VAL A 19 -2.61 -9.83 -6.43
CA VAL A 19 -3.60 -10.92 -6.33
C VAL A 19 -4.11 -11.26 -7.73
N PRO A 20 -4.04 -12.54 -8.15
CA PRO A 20 -4.64 -12.99 -9.40
C PRO A 20 -6.12 -12.64 -9.51
N GLU A 21 -6.58 -12.24 -10.71
CA GLU A 21 -7.96 -11.76 -10.93
C GLU A 21 -9.03 -12.75 -10.48
N HIS A 22 -8.78 -14.05 -10.63
CA HIS A 22 -9.72 -15.11 -10.22
C HIS A 22 -9.89 -15.23 -8.69
N LEU A 23 -9.07 -14.54 -7.88
CA LEU A 23 -9.18 -14.50 -6.42
C LEU A 23 -9.77 -13.17 -5.92
N TRP A 24 -10.08 -12.21 -6.79
CA TRP A 24 -10.59 -10.90 -6.38
C TRP A 24 -11.94 -10.95 -5.67
N ASP A 25 -12.73 -11.98 -5.92
CA ASP A 25 -13.98 -12.27 -5.20
C ASP A 25 -13.75 -12.79 -3.77
N GLN A 26 -12.49 -12.98 -3.35
CA GLN A 26 -12.11 -13.36 -1.99
C GLN A 26 -11.23 -12.32 -1.33
N VAL A 27 -10.26 -11.77 -2.06
CA VAL A 27 -9.34 -10.74 -1.58
C VAL A 27 -8.74 -10.01 -2.78
N LYS A 28 -8.58 -8.70 -2.66
CA LYS A 28 -7.81 -7.89 -3.62
C LYS A 28 -6.95 -6.88 -2.88
N VAL A 29 -5.94 -6.37 -3.57
CA VAL A 29 -5.10 -5.29 -3.06
C VAL A 29 -5.37 -4.04 -3.91
N GLU A 30 -5.67 -2.94 -3.25
CA GLU A 30 -5.95 -1.65 -3.86
C GLU A 30 -4.91 -0.61 -3.40
N ALA A 31 -4.79 0.46 -4.19
CA ALA A 31 -3.96 1.60 -3.89
C ALA A 31 -4.86 2.85 -3.79
N ASP A 32 -5.05 3.35 -2.58
CA ASP A 32 -5.86 4.55 -2.30
C ASP A 32 -4.98 5.80 -2.32
N VAL A 33 -5.26 6.70 -3.25
CA VAL A 33 -4.44 7.90 -3.48
C VAL A 33 -4.97 9.08 -2.67
N GLY A 34 -4.13 9.65 -1.81
CA GLY A 34 -4.35 10.93 -1.11
C GLY A 34 -3.51 12.08 -1.69
N ASP A 35 -3.54 13.26 -1.05
CA ASP A 35 -2.80 14.45 -1.57
C ASP A 35 -1.27 14.23 -1.65
N ARG A 36 -0.69 13.47 -0.71
CA ARG A 36 0.77 13.25 -0.60
C ARG A 36 1.16 11.84 -0.18
N HIS A 37 0.23 10.91 -0.26
CA HIS A 37 0.46 9.54 0.11
C HIS A 37 -0.41 8.60 -0.72
N VAL A 38 -0.02 7.34 -0.76
CA VAL A 38 -0.81 6.25 -1.32
C VAL A 38 -0.88 5.16 -0.26
N ASP A 39 -2.08 4.69 0.06
CA ASP A 39 -2.30 3.59 0.98
C ASP A 39 -2.48 2.29 0.20
N ILE A 40 -1.67 1.29 0.55
CA ILE A 40 -1.87 -0.08 0.11
C ILE A 40 -2.90 -0.70 1.04
N VAL A 41 -4.01 -1.15 0.47
CA VAL A 41 -5.18 -1.61 1.22
C VAL A 41 -5.56 -3.00 0.74
N GLU A 42 -5.67 -3.95 1.67
CA GLU A 42 -6.32 -5.22 1.40
C GLU A 42 -7.83 -5.01 1.48
N VAL A 43 -8.55 -5.45 0.45
CA VAL A 43 -9.99 -5.33 0.37
C VAL A 43 -10.58 -6.73 0.28
N ARG A 44 -11.42 -7.08 1.25
CA ARG A 44 -12.14 -8.34 1.29
C ARG A 44 -13.64 -8.08 1.10
N PRO A 45 -14.30 -8.77 0.17
CA PRO A 45 -15.74 -8.70 0.05
C PRO A 45 -16.41 -9.28 1.33
N PRO A 46 -17.67 -8.88 1.61
CA PRO A 46 -18.43 -9.43 2.71
C PRO A 46 -18.61 -10.95 2.54
N TRP A 47 -18.53 -11.69 3.65
CA TRP A 47 -18.63 -13.14 3.65
C TRP A 47 -20.02 -13.67 3.24
N ASP A 48 -21.07 -12.87 3.40
CA ASP A 48 -22.45 -13.21 3.05
C ASP A 48 -22.92 -12.59 1.72
N GLY A 49 -22.04 -11.86 1.02
CA GLY A 49 -22.36 -11.14 -0.22
C GLY A 49 -23.26 -9.91 -0.02
N VAL A 50 -23.65 -9.58 1.22
CA VAL A 50 -24.55 -8.48 1.57
C VAL A 50 -23.89 -7.60 2.63
N GLY A 51 -23.08 -6.63 2.18
CA GLY A 51 -22.42 -5.71 3.09
C GLY A 51 -21.34 -4.87 2.43
N GLU A 52 -20.68 -4.03 3.23
CA GLU A 52 -19.53 -3.27 2.78
C GLU A 52 -18.28 -4.15 2.72
N HIS A 53 -17.41 -3.85 1.76
CA HIS A 53 -16.11 -4.50 1.70
C HIS A 53 -15.29 -4.10 2.93
N THR A 54 -14.67 -5.09 3.58
CA THR A 54 -13.72 -4.81 4.65
C THR A 54 -12.43 -4.29 4.02
N ARG A 55 -12.02 -3.09 4.40
CA ARG A 55 -10.78 -2.44 3.94
C ARG A 55 -9.76 -2.44 5.07
N PHE A 56 -8.61 -3.06 4.83
CA PHE A 56 -7.53 -3.17 5.81
C PHE A 56 -6.27 -2.47 5.26
N PRO A 57 -5.90 -1.30 5.79
CA PRO A 57 -4.67 -0.63 5.37
C PRO A 57 -3.45 -1.42 5.84
N ILE A 58 -2.61 -1.82 4.88
CA ILE A 58 -1.38 -2.59 5.06
C ILE A 58 -0.20 -1.65 5.29
N ALA A 59 0.00 -0.71 4.36
CA ALA A 59 1.13 0.19 4.35
C ALA A 59 0.74 1.52 3.73
N ARG A 60 1.37 2.60 4.17
CA ARG A 60 1.24 3.93 3.57
C ARG A 60 2.57 4.34 2.95
N LEU A 61 2.56 4.67 1.68
CA LEU A 61 3.69 5.25 0.96
C LEU A 61 3.51 6.76 0.98
N ARG A 62 4.39 7.49 1.67
CA ARG A 62 4.30 8.96 1.77
C ARG A 62 5.38 9.62 0.93
N TYR A 63 4.99 10.57 0.10
CA TYR A 63 5.91 11.32 -0.75
C TYR A 63 6.37 12.62 -0.08
N THR A 64 7.69 12.82 -0.05
CA THR A 64 8.33 14.05 0.44
C THR A 64 8.85 14.85 -0.74
N LYS A 65 8.12 15.90 -1.13
CA LYS A 65 8.46 16.74 -2.29
C LYS A 65 9.86 17.36 -2.22
N ALA A 66 10.30 17.77 -1.02
CA ALA A 66 11.60 18.42 -0.84
C ALA A 66 12.78 17.52 -1.23
N SER A 67 12.67 16.21 -0.99
CA SER A 67 13.70 15.23 -1.37
C SER A 67 13.35 14.42 -2.62
N GLY A 68 12.09 14.45 -3.05
CA GLY A 68 11.55 13.62 -4.12
C GLY A 68 11.51 12.13 -3.76
N GLN A 69 11.43 11.80 -2.47
CA GLN A 69 11.51 10.43 -1.97
C GLN A 69 10.18 9.97 -1.37
N TRP A 70 9.94 8.67 -1.48
CA TRP A 70 8.88 7.95 -0.82
C TRP A 70 9.41 7.28 0.45
N ALA A 71 8.59 7.24 1.49
CA ALA A 71 8.86 6.52 2.72
C ALA A 71 7.70 5.56 3.04
N ILE A 72 8.02 4.40 3.61
CA ILE A 72 7.03 3.42 4.04
C ILE A 72 6.58 3.79 5.46
N TYR A 73 5.27 3.73 5.70
CA TYR A 73 4.66 3.84 7.01
C TYR A 73 3.84 2.58 7.27
N TRP A 74 3.95 2.04 8.49
CA TRP A 74 3.19 0.88 8.94
C TRP A 74 2.08 1.35 9.89
N ARG A 75 1.02 0.56 9.97
CA ARG A 75 -0.15 0.87 10.81
C ARG A 75 -0.08 0.11 12.14
N ASP A 76 -0.24 0.80 13.26
CA ASP A 76 -0.39 0.17 14.56
C ASP A 76 -1.81 -0.35 14.83
N ARG A 77 -2.00 -1.04 15.95
CA ARG A 77 -3.30 -1.56 16.40
C ARG A 77 -4.39 -0.49 16.58
N ASN A 78 -4.00 0.78 16.72
CA ASN A 78 -4.91 1.93 16.88
C ASN A 78 -5.14 2.69 15.56
N LEU A 79 -4.82 2.06 14.42
CA LEU A 79 -4.92 2.63 13.07
C LEU A 79 -4.02 3.86 12.85
N LYS A 80 -2.97 4.06 13.67
CA LYS A 80 -2.02 5.16 13.48
C LYS A 80 -0.85 4.71 12.61
N PHE A 81 -0.45 5.59 11.69
CA PHE A 81 0.70 5.35 10.82
C PHE A 81 1.99 5.84 11.45
N HIS A 82 3.01 4.97 11.45
CA HIS A 82 4.35 5.23 11.96
C HIS A 82 5.37 4.98 10.86
N GLU A 83 6.41 5.81 10.81
CA GLU A 83 7.47 5.63 9.80
C GLU A 83 8.19 4.29 10.01
N TYR A 84 8.35 3.55 8.93
CA TYR A 84 9.00 2.25 8.94
C TYR A 84 10.52 2.42 8.80
N LYS A 85 11.22 2.46 9.94
CA LYS A 85 12.65 2.82 10.00
C LYS A 85 13.61 1.78 9.42
N ARG A 86 13.18 0.53 9.22
CA ARG A 86 14.05 -0.55 8.69
C ARG A 86 14.35 -0.39 7.19
N LYS A 87 13.52 0.34 6.45
CA LYS A 87 13.74 0.69 5.04
C LYS A 87 13.84 2.21 4.90
N ARG A 88 14.97 2.70 4.37
CA ARG A 88 15.17 4.15 4.16
C ARG A 88 14.25 4.68 3.05
N PRO A 89 13.86 5.97 3.11
CA PRO A 89 13.15 6.62 2.03
C PRO A 89 13.94 6.55 0.70
N SER A 90 13.22 6.36 -0.41
CA SER A 90 13.81 6.13 -1.74
C SER A 90 13.06 6.90 -2.81
N LYS A 91 13.78 7.37 -3.84
CA LYS A 91 13.16 7.89 -5.07
C LYS A 91 12.60 6.78 -5.95
N ASN A 92 13.15 5.56 -5.82
CA ASN A 92 12.67 4.39 -6.53
C ASN A 92 11.53 3.74 -5.74
N ILE A 93 10.29 4.00 -6.15
CA ILE A 93 9.09 3.45 -5.53
C ILE A 93 9.03 1.93 -5.63
N GLN A 94 9.51 1.34 -6.75
CA GLN A 94 9.51 -0.11 -6.93
C GLN A 94 10.31 -0.80 -5.84
N SER A 95 11.47 -0.25 -5.44
CA SER A 95 12.28 -0.81 -4.35
C SER A 95 11.56 -0.82 -2.98
N LEU A 96 10.58 0.04 -2.78
CA LEU A 96 9.74 0.04 -1.58
C LEU A 96 8.63 -0.99 -1.69
N LEU A 97 8.00 -1.09 -2.85
CA LEU A 97 6.96 -2.09 -3.15
C LEU A 97 7.51 -3.51 -3.04
N ASP A 98 8.66 -3.78 -3.66
CA ASP A 98 9.37 -5.06 -3.57
C ASP A 98 9.72 -5.40 -2.11
N TYR A 99 10.08 -4.38 -1.31
CA TYR A 99 10.38 -4.60 0.10
C TYR A 99 9.13 -4.94 0.91
N ILE A 100 8.00 -4.26 0.66
CA ILE A 100 6.71 -4.60 1.29
C ILE A 100 6.33 -6.04 0.96
N ASP A 101 6.60 -6.50 -0.27
CA ASP A 101 6.26 -7.84 -0.71
C ASP A 101 7.19 -8.93 -0.15
N THR A 102 8.51 -8.70 -0.20
CA THR A 102 9.52 -9.74 0.02
C THR A 102 10.17 -9.71 1.40
N SER A 103 9.93 -8.68 2.23
CA SER A 103 10.61 -8.54 3.52
C SER A 103 10.25 -9.63 4.54
N GLY A 104 9.10 -10.30 4.37
CA GLY A 104 8.58 -11.27 5.32
C GLY A 104 8.23 -10.66 6.69
N ASP A 105 8.13 -9.33 6.78
CA ASP A 105 7.74 -8.65 8.01
C ASP A 105 6.22 -8.79 8.21
N PRO A 106 5.76 -9.45 9.29
CA PRO A 106 4.34 -9.72 9.52
C PRO A 106 3.52 -8.44 9.73
N ILE A 107 4.19 -7.28 9.87
CA ILE A 107 3.54 -5.97 9.95
C ILE A 107 2.81 -5.58 8.66
N PHE A 108 3.23 -6.13 7.51
CA PHE A 108 2.60 -5.88 6.22
C PHE A 108 1.65 -7.01 5.83
N TRP A 109 2.10 -8.27 5.98
CA TRP A 109 1.33 -9.45 5.61
C TRP A 109 1.44 -10.48 6.74
N GLY A 110 0.46 -10.51 7.63
CA GLY A 110 0.45 -11.35 8.83
C GLY A 110 -0.95 -11.62 9.36
#